data_AF-A0A376ZU49-F1
#
_entry.id   AF-A0A376ZU49-F1
#
_cell.length_a   1.000
_cell.length_b   1.000
_cell.length_c   1.000
_cell.angle_alpha   90.00
_cell.angle_beta   90.00
_cell.angle_gamma   90.00
#
_symmetry.space_group_name_H-M   'P 1'
#
loop_
_entity.id
_entity.type
_entity.pdbx_description
1 polymer ?
#
loop_
_entity_poly.entity_id
_entity_poly.type
_entity_poly.pdbx_seq_one_letter_code
_entity_poly.pdbx_strand_id
1 'polypeptide(L)' 'MQGDIRFADVLEKMGATICWGDDYISCTRGELNAIDMDMNHIPDAAMTIATAALFAKRHHHAAQYL' A
#
# COMPACT_ATOMS: atom_id res chain seq x y z
N MET A 1 -16.06 8.96 5.76
CA MET A 1 -14.94 7.99 5.80
C MET A 1 -13.73 8.70 5.21
N GLN A 2 -12.70 8.98 6.01
CA GLN A 2 -11.58 9.86 5.67
C GLN A 2 -10.56 9.16 4.74
N GLY A 3 -9.97 9.90 3.79
CA GLY A 3 -9.03 9.36 2.80
C GLY A 3 -7.75 8.79 3.42
N ASP A 4 -7.28 9.39 4.51
CA ASP A 4 -6.01 9.06 5.17
C ASP A 4 -6.02 7.64 5.78
N ILE A 5 -7.16 7.22 6.32
CA ILE A 5 -7.36 5.86 6.85
C ILE A 5 -7.19 4.84 5.71
N ARG A 6 -7.82 5.10 4.57
CA ARG A 6 -7.74 4.20 3.41
C ARG A 6 -6.34 4.15 2.83
N PHE A 7 -5.57 5.24 2.90
CA PHE A 7 -4.16 5.22 2.48
C PHE A 7 -3.31 4.30 3.38
N ALA A 8 -3.51 4.35 4.70
CA ALA A 8 -2.83 3.47 5.64
C ALA A 8 -3.14 1.99 5.37
N ASP A 9 -4.41 1.64 5.12
CA ASP A 9 -4.82 0.27 4.76
C ASP A 9 -4.08 -0.25 3.51
N VAL A 10 -3.87 0.62 2.52
CA VAL A 10 -3.17 0.23 1.29
C VAL A 10 -1.67 0.04 1.54
N LEU A 11 -1.05 0.93 2.31
CA LEU A 11 0.35 0.76 2.70
C LEU A 11 0.57 -0.54 3.49
N GLU A 12 -0.37 -0.89 4.37
CA GLU A 12 -0.33 -2.17 5.09
C GLU A 12 -0.35 -3.35 4.11
N LYS A 13 -1.24 -3.33 3.11
CA LYS A 13 -1.31 -4.35 2.06
C LYS A 13 -0.04 -4.41 1.20
N MET A 14 0.63 -3.28 1.00
CA MET A 14 1.94 -3.24 0.33
C MET A 14 3.06 -3.84 1.20
N GLY A 15 2.84 -4.07 2.50
CA GLY A 15 3.82 -4.65 3.41
C GLY A 15 4.42 -3.66 4.41
N ALA A 16 3.88 -2.44 4.53
CA ALA A 16 4.21 -1.56 5.63
C ALA A 16 3.60 -2.08 6.94
N THR A 17 4.23 -1.79 8.07
CA THR A 17 3.63 -2.06 9.38
C THR A 17 2.85 -0.84 9.83
N ILE A 18 1.54 -0.99 9.96
CA ILE A 18 0.64 0.06 10.46
C ILE A 18 0.25 -0.25 11.90
N CYS A 19 0.40 0.72 12.79
CA CYS A 19 -0.11 0.67 14.15
C CYS A 19 -1.20 1.72 14.33
N TRP A 20 -2.40 1.26 14.68
CA TRP A 20 -3.55 2.11 14.98
C TRP A 20 -3.57 2.41 16.48
N GLY A 21 -3.43 3.68 16.85
CA GLY A 21 -3.66 4.17 18.20
C GLY A 21 -4.99 4.93 18.28
N ASP A 22 -5.38 5.33 19.49
CA ASP A 22 -6.67 5.99 19.73
C ASP A 22 -6.80 7.33 18.97
N ASP A 23 -5.70 8.09 18.88
CA ASP A 23 -5.65 9.41 18.24
C ASP A 23 -4.54 9.53 17.17
N TYR A 24 -3.93 8.41 16.76
CA TYR A 24 -2.85 8.45 15.78
C TYR A 24 -2.75 7.17 14.95
N ILE A 25 -2.08 7.30 13.80
CA ILE A 25 -1.65 6.18 12.97
C ILE A 25 -0.14 6.27 12.85
N SER A 26 0.58 5.20 13.19
CA SER A 26 2.01 5.11 12.92
C SER A 26 2.26 4.14 11.77
N CYS A 27 3.21 4.50 10.90
CA CYS A 27 3.62 3.69 9.76
C CYS A 27 5.12 3.50 9.82
N THR A 28 5.55 2.24 9.87
CA THR A 28 6.96 1.88 9.72
C THR A 28 7.16 1.21 8.38
N ARG A 29 8.09 1.75 7.57
CA ARG A 29 8.40 1.16 6.27
C ARG A 29 9.02 -0.22 6.46
N GLY A 30 8.38 -1.24 5.88
CA GLY A 30 8.96 -2.57 5.67
C GLY A 30 9.56 -2.69 4.28
N GLU A 31 9.64 -3.91 3.78
CA GLU A 31 9.84 -4.17 2.36
C GLU A 31 8.50 -4.07 1.64
N LEU A 32 8.37 -3.09 0.74
CA LEU A 32 7.12 -2.87 0.00
C LEU A 32 7.05 -3.79 -1.22
N ASN A 33 5.88 -4.37 -1.46
CA ASN A 33 5.55 -5.21 -2.60
C ASN A 33 4.49 -4.54 -3.46
N ALA A 34 4.61 -4.71 -4.78
CA ALA A 34 3.58 -4.23 -5.69
C ALA A 34 2.27 -4.98 -5.42
N ILE A 35 1.17 -4.23 -5.37
CA ILE A 35 -0.18 -4.76 -5.18
C ILE A 35 -1.05 -4.42 -6.38
N ASP A 36 -2.02 -5.27 -6.66
CA ASP A 36 -3.09 -5.01 -7.63
C ASP A 36 -4.39 -4.76 -6.85
N MET A 37 -4.93 -3.54 -6.97
CA MET A 37 -6.12 -3.14 -6.21
C MET A 37 -6.92 -2.06 -6.96
N ASP A 38 -8.25 -2.19 -6.96
CA ASP A 38 -9.15 -1.17 -7.49
C ASP A 38 -9.19 0.05 -6.55
N MET A 39 -8.81 1.20 -7.08
CA MET A 39 -8.77 2.48 -6.36
C MET A 39 -9.78 3.52 -6.87
N ASN A 40 -10.75 3.12 -7.70
CA ASN A 40 -11.77 4.03 -8.25
C ASN A 40 -12.55 4.81 -7.17
N HIS A 41 -12.68 4.23 -5.97
CA HIS A 41 -13.40 4.84 -4.85
C HIS A 41 -12.52 5.73 -3.95
N ILE A 42 -11.22 5.87 -4.25
CA ILE A 42 -10.23 6.67 -3.50
C ILE A 42 -9.14 7.28 -4.42
N PRO A 43 -9.52 8.17 -5.36
CA PRO A 43 -8.59 8.71 -6.34
C PRO A 43 -7.40 9.47 -5.71
N ASP A 44 -7.62 10.17 -4.59
CA ASP A 44 -6.56 10.94 -3.92
C ASP A 44 -5.49 10.04 -3.30
N ALA A 45 -5.89 8.93 -2.67
CA ALA A 45 -4.96 7.95 -2.13
C ALA A 45 -4.22 7.20 -3.26
N ALA A 46 -4.87 7.00 -4.41
CA ALA A 46 -4.28 6.35 -5.57
C ALA A 46 -3.04 7.09 -6.10
N MET A 47 -3.10 8.42 -6.15
CA MET A 47 -1.96 9.24 -6.58
C MET A 47 -0.76 9.05 -5.64
N THR A 48 -0.99 9.04 -4.33
CA THR A 48 0.06 8.84 -3.33
C THR A 48 0.63 7.42 -3.40
N ILE A 49 -0.22 6.41 -3.57
CA ILE A 49 0.23 5.01 -3.69
C ILE A 49 1.02 4.78 -4.98
N ALA A 50 0.67 5.46 -6.08
CA ALA A 50 1.45 5.38 -7.32
C ALA A 50 2.92 5.78 -7.10
N THR A 51 3.18 6.80 -6.26
CA THR A 51 4.55 7.17 -5.91
C THR A 51 5.24 6.14 -5.01
N ALA A 52 4.52 5.55 -4.05
CA ALA A 52 5.06 4.48 -3.20
C ALA A 52 5.39 3.21 -4.01
N ALA A 53 4.58 2.89 -5.02
CA ALA A 53 4.76 1.73 -5.88
C ALA A 53 6.06 1.79 -6.72
N LEU A 54 6.62 2.98 -6.98
CA LEU A 54 7.93 3.11 -7.63
C LEU A 54 9.07 2.51 -6.81
N PHE A 55 8.90 2.41 -5.49
CA PHE A 55 9.87 1.84 -4.56
C PHE A 55 9.51 0.43 -4.10
N ALA A 56 8.38 -0.10 -4.55
CA ALA A 56 7.95 -1.45 -4.24
C ALA A 56 8.70 -2.46 -5.12
N LYS A 57 9.04 -3.63 -4.55
CA LYS A 57 9.54 -4.74 -5.34
C LYS A 57 8.45 -5.20 -6.29
N ARG A 58 8.79 -5.29 -7.58
CA ARG A 58 7.90 -5.89 -8.57
C ARG A 58 7.72 -7.36 -8.22
N HIS A 59 6.46 -7.80 -8.18
CA HIS A 59 6.15 -9.20 -8.39
C HIS A 59 6.63 -9.56 -9.81
N HIS A 60 7.82 -10.16 -9.90
CA HIS A 60 8.13 -10.99 -11.04
C HIS A 60 7.22 -12.21 -10.91
N HIS A 61 6.18 -12.27 -11.75
CA HIS A 61 5.54 -13.54 -12.06
C HIS A 61 6.60 -14.37 -12.78
N ALA A 62 7.52 -14.97 -12.02
CA ALA A 62 8.36 -16.03 -12.52
C ALA A 62 7.38 -17.10 -12.97
N ALA A 63 7.26 -17.26 -14.28
CA ALA A 63 6.53 -18.35 -14.87
C ALA A 63 6.93 -19.63 -14.12
N GLN A 64 5.93 -20.35 -13.58
CA GLN A 64 6.12 -21.73 -13.20
C GLN A 64 6.62 -22.45 -14.46
N TYR A 65 7.92 -22.68 -14.53
CA TYR A 65 8.51 -23.72 -15.36
C TYR A 65 8.49 -24.99 -14.52
N LEU A 66 7.34 -25.66 -14.51
CA LEU A 66 7.16 -27.10 -14.31
C LEU A 66 5.90 -27.54 -15.04
#